data_AF-A0A522DQ45-F1
#
_entry.id   AF-A0A522DQ45-F1
#
_cell.length_a   1.000
_cell.length_b   1.000
_cell.length_c   1.000
_cell.angle_alpha   90.00
_cell.angle_beta   90.00
_cell.angle_gamma   90.00
#
_symmetry.space_group_name_H-M   'P 1'
#
loop_
_entity.id
_entity.type
_entity.pdbx_description
1 polymer ?
#
loop_
_entity_poly.entity_id
_entity_poly.type
_entity_poly.pdbx_seq_one_letter_code
_entity_poly.pdbx_strand_id
1 'polypeptide(L)'
;MTRDDRYLYSLVTDGQTVHVLWRANGGASESYRPNVVYRRSQNVGKTWSASKVVYAAADQNEIGSTEGTSPVLCAVNGQVHIVVTRQVPGWHYE
;
A
#
# COMPACT_ATOMS: atom_id res chain seq x y z
N MET A 1 -1.01 22.77 -11.63
CA MET A 1 -1.57 21.40 -11.59
C MET A 1 -0.83 20.65 -10.50
N THR A 2 -1.31 20.73 -9.26
CA THR A 2 -0.70 20.02 -8.13
C THR A 2 -1.04 18.55 -8.27
N ARG A 3 -0.03 17.71 -8.40
CA ARG A 3 -0.16 16.25 -8.35
C ARG A 3 -0.81 15.94 -7.00
N ASP A 4 -2.07 15.51 -7.03
CA ASP A 4 -2.79 15.08 -5.83
C ASP A 4 -2.16 13.77 -5.40
N ASP A 5 -1.10 13.87 -4.59
CA ASP A 5 -0.47 12.75 -3.89
C ASP A 5 -1.44 12.27 -2.81
N ARG A 6 -2.57 11.70 -3.26
CA ARG A 6 -3.54 11.03 -2.42
C ARG A 6 -2.78 9.94 -1.69
N TYR A 7 -2.50 10.17 -0.41
CA TYR A 7 -1.95 9.17 0.47
C TYR A 7 -2.96 8.02 0.51
N LEU A 8 -2.74 7.00 -0.32
CA LEU A 8 -3.61 5.83 -0.36
C LEU A 8 -3.25 4.95 0.84
N TYR A 9 -4.15 4.90 1.82
CA TYR A 9 -3.97 4.11 3.03
C TYR A 9 -5.22 3.27 3.33
N SER A 10 -5.01 2.21 4.10
CA SER A 10 -6.08 1.40 4.68
C SER A 10 -5.68 1.06 6.12
N LEU A 11 -6.67 1.02 7.02
CA LEU A 11 -6.52 0.70 8.43
C LEU A 11 -7.66 -0.19 8.86
N VAL A 12 -7.36 -1.32 9.50
CA VAL A 12 -8.37 -2.16 10.18
C VAL A 12 -7.84 -2.69 11.51
N THR A 13 -8.74 -3.26 12.29
CA THR A 13 -8.42 -3.90 13.57
C THR A 13 -8.86 -5.35 13.59
N ASP A 14 -8.11 -6.18 14.32
CA ASP A 14 -8.48 -7.55 14.67
C ASP A 14 -8.10 -7.79 16.15
N GLY A 15 -9.11 -7.82 17.02
CA GLY A 15 -8.91 -7.75 18.47
C GLY A 15 -8.15 -6.49 18.89
N GLN A 16 -7.01 -6.66 19.58
CA GLN A 16 -6.13 -5.55 19.98
C GLN A 16 -5.11 -5.16 18.91
N THR A 17 -5.10 -5.87 17.78
CA THR A 17 -4.14 -5.63 16.70
C THR A 17 -4.67 -4.55 15.77
N VAL A 18 -3.86 -3.52 15.51
CA VAL A 18 -4.14 -2.48 14.51
C VAL A 18 -3.25 -2.73 13.31
N HIS A 19 -3.84 -2.82 12.12
CA HIS A 19 -3.16 -3.06 10.86
C HIS A 19 -3.22 -1.80 10.02
N VAL A 20 -2.07 -1.36 9.48
CA VAL A 20 -2.00 -0.19 8.60
C VAL A 20 -1.24 -0.56 7.33
N LEU A 21 -1.80 -0.14 6.20
CA LEU A 21 -1.26 -0.33 4.87
C LEU A 21 -1.24 1.02 4.17
N TRP A 22 -0.16 1.35 3.46
CA TRP A 22 -0.11 2.59 2.68
C TRP A 22 0.77 2.43 1.45
N ARG A 23 0.53 3.30 0.46
CA ARG A 23 1.46 3.52 -0.64
C ARG A 23 2.60 4.43 -0.17
N ALA A 24 3.83 3.97 -0.32
CA ALA A 24 5.03 4.76 -0.11
C ALA A 24 5.74 4.97 -1.46
N ASN A 25 6.11 6.20 -1.78
CA ASN A 25 7.00 6.46 -2.90
C ASN A 25 8.45 6.26 -2.40
N GLY A 26 9.30 5.60 -3.19
CA GLY A 26 10.75 5.68 -2.98
C GLY A 26 11.18 7.15 -2.93
N GLY A 27 12.07 7.50 -2.00
CA GLY A 27 12.53 8.89 -1.82
C GLY A 27 13.15 9.50 -3.08
N ALA A 28 13.45 10.80 -3.03
CA ALA A 28 13.80 11.64 -4.19
C ALA A 28 15.01 11.19 -5.05
N SER A 29 15.80 10.19 -4.64
CA SER A 29 17.02 9.76 -5.33
C SER A 29 16.90 8.46 -6.14
N GLU A 30 15.86 7.66 -5.94
CA GLU A 30 15.66 6.42 -6.68
C GLU A 30 14.28 6.48 -7.31
N SER A 31 14.24 6.43 -8.66
CA SER A 31 13.07 6.22 -9.53
C SER A 31 11.78 6.01 -8.75
N TYR A 32 10.84 6.96 -8.84
CA TYR A 32 9.57 7.07 -8.10
C TYR A 32 8.74 5.77 -8.13
N ARG A 33 9.19 4.72 -7.43
CA ARG A 33 8.58 3.38 -7.45
C ARG A 33 7.58 3.33 -6.31
N PRO A 34 6.28 3.21 -6.61
CA PRO A 34 5.29 3.05 -5.58
C PRO A 34 5.42 1.67 -4.94
N ASN A 35 5.69 1.61 -3.65
CA ASN A 35 5.65 0.40 -2.85
C ASN A 35 4.38 0.38 -2.01
N VAL A 36 3.87 -0.81 -1.71
CA VAL A 36 2.86 -0.99 -0.68
C VAL A 36 3.54 -1.45 0.58
N VAL A 37 3.37 -0.68 1.64
CA VAL A 37 4.04 -0.86 2.93
C VAL A 37 3.02 -1.14 4.00
N TYR A 38 3.34 -2.07 4.88
CA TYR A 38 2.51 -2.53 5.98
C TYR A 38 3.24 -2.41 7.31
N ARG A 39 2.49 -2.08 8.37
CA ARG A 39 2.93 -2.25 9.75
C ARG A 39 1.74 -2.59 10.64
N ARG A 40 2.00 -3.16 11.82
CA ARG A 40 0.96 -3.42 12.82
C ARG A 40 1.36 -3.01 14.21
N SER A 41 0.35 -2.71 15.02
CA SER A 41 0.47 -2.64 16.47
C SER A 41 -0.26 -3.83 17.07
N GLN A 42 0.27 -4.47 18.10
CA GLN A 42 -0.39 -5.55 18.84
C GLN A 42 -1.00 -5.07 20.17
N ASN A 43 -0.93 -3.76 20.43
CA ASN A 43 -1.29 -3.16 21.71
C ASN A 43 -2.04 -1.84 21.50
N VAL A 44 -3.04 -1.85 20.61
CA VAL A 44 -3.96 -0.72 20.38
C VAL A 44 -3.23 0.57 20.01
N GLY A 45 -2.18 0.46 19.19
CA GLY A 45 -1.41 1.60 18.66
C GLY A 45 -0.27 2.12 19.55
N LYS A 46 -0.03 1.51 20.73
CA LYS A 46 1.04 1.98 21.66
C LYS A 46 2.45 1.76 21.10
N THR A 47 2.71 0.59 20.54
CA THR A 47 3.96 0.29 19.83
C THR A 47 3.66 -0.32 18.48
N TRP A 48 4.61 -0.19 17.55
CA TRP A 48 4.46 -0.61 16.17
C TRP A 48 5.61 -1.52 15.77
N SER A 49 5.31 -2.51 14.93
CA SER A 49 6.33 -3.31 14.26
C SER A 49 7.17 -2.42 13.33
N ALA A 50 8.34 -2.91 12.95
CA ALA A 50 9.04 -2.37 11.80
C ALA A 50 8.13 -2.39 10.56
N SER A 51 8.29 -1.40 9.68
CA SER A 51 7.60 -1.35 8.40
C SER A 51 8.09 -2.47 7.48
N LYS A 52 7.17 -3.11 6.76
CA LYS A 52 7.47 -4.15 5.78
C LYS A 52 6.90 -3.78 4.42
N VAL A 53 7.73 -3.85 3.37
CA VAL A 53 7.24 -3.80 1.99
C VAL A 53 6.53 -5.12 1.69
N VAL A 54 5.25 -5.06 1.37
CA VAL A 54 4.41 -6.23 1.03
C VAL A 54 4.18 -6.36 -0.47
N TYR A 55 4.40 -5.27 -1.20
CA TYR A 55 4.47 -5.27 -2.65
C TYR A 55 5.48 -4.21 -3.10
N ALA A 56 6.43 -4.61 -3.94
CA ALA A 56 7.41 -3.72 -4.54
C ALA A 56 7.15 -3.60 -6.03
N ALA A 57 6.89 -2.39 -6.52
CA ALA A 57 6.76 -2.17 -7.94
C ALA A 57 8.12 -2.28 -8.64
N ALA A 58 8.16 -3.00 -9.75
CA ALA A 58 9.25 -3.07 -10.70
C ALA A 58 9.50 -1.70 -11.36
N ASP A 59 8.44 -0.90 -11.58
CA ASP A 59 8.55 0.44 -12.16
C ASP A 59 7.51 1.44 -11.59
N GLN A 60 7.62 2.70 -12.01
CA GLN A 60 6.79 3.81 -11.51
C GLN A 60 5.30 3.76 -11.94
N ASN A 61 4.98 2.94 -12.94
CA ASN A 61 3.65 2.86 -13.55
C ASN A 61 2.89 1.59 -13.14
N GLU A 62 3.56 0.60 -12.53
CA GLU A 62 2.97 -0.69 -12.20
C GLU A 62 1.87 -0.65 -11.14
N ILE A 63 1.90 0.32 -10.22
CA ILE A 63 0.80 0.56 -9.30
C ILE A 63 0.16 1.86 -9.72
N GLY A 64 -1.05 1.77 -10.29
CA GLY A 64 -1.78 2.87 -10.90
C GLY A 64 -1.58 4.18 -10.14
N SER A 65 -0.83 5.11 -10.75
CA SER A 65 -0.45 6.38 -10.13
C SER A 65 -1.48 7.48 -10.37
N THR A 66 -2.44 7.25 -11.27
CA THR A 66 -3.35 8.28 -11.74
C THR A 66 -4.79 8.10 -11.26
N GLU A 67 -5.33 6.88 -11.08
CA GLU A 67 -6.76 6.72 -10.78
C GLU A 67 -7.09 5.60 -9.78
N GLY A 68 -7.31 5.99 -8.52
CA GLY A 68 -8.40 5.44 -7.69
C GLY A 68 -8.21 4.10 -6.98
N THR A 69 -7.12 3.37 -7.19
CA THR A 69 -6.99 2.04 -6.57
C THR A 69 -6.17 2.07 -5.29
N SER A 70 -6.84 2.40 -4.17
CA SER A 70 -6.26 2.26 -2.83
C SER A 70 -5.93 0.80 -2.55
N PRO A 71 -4.78 0.49 -1.95
CA PRO A 71 -4.55 -0.85 -1.46
C PRO A 71 -5.54 -1.10 -0.32
N VAL A 72 -6.26 -2.21 -0.37
CA VAL A 72 -7.29 -2.57 0.61
C VAL A 72 -6.75 -3.67 1.50
N LEU A 73 -7.03 -3.58 2.79
CA LEU A 73 -6.71 -4.64 3.73
C LEU A 73 -7.99 -5.12 4.45
N CYS A 74 -8.04 -6.41 4.76
CA CYS A 74 -8.94 -6.96 5.77
C CYS A 74 -8.17 -7.86 6.73
N ALA A 75 -8.63 -7.95 7.97
CA ALA A 75 -8.02 -8.80 8.98
C ALA A 75 -9.10 -9.62 9.70
N VAL A 76 -8.82 -10.89 9.94
CA VAL A 76 -9.75 -11.82 10.60
C VAL A 76 -8.97 -12.95 11.25
N ASN A 77 -9.20 -13.21 12.54
CA ASN A 77 -8.63 -14.35 13.27
C ASN A 77 -7.11 -14.48 13.12
N GLY A 78 -6.39 -13.35 13.19
CA GLY A 78 -4.94 -13.24 13.04
C GLY A 78 -4.43 -13.27 11.61
N GLN A 79 -5.29 -13.49 10.62
CA GLN A 79 -4.93 -13.40 9.19
C GLN A 79 -5.18 -11.99 8.64
N VAL A 80 -4.38 -11.62 7.64
CA VAL A 80 -4.48 -10.35 6.93
C VAL A 80 -4.52 -10.66 5.43
N HIS A 81 -5.56 -10.20 4.75
CA HIS A 81 -5.61 -10.22 3.29
C HIS A 81 -5.39 -8.81 2.77
N ILE A 82 -4.55 -8.69 1.76
CA ILE A 82 -4.20 -7.42 1.12
C ILE A 82 -4.53 -7.54 -0.36
N VAL A 83 -5.30 -6.59 -0.87
CA VAL A 83 -5.60 -6.46 -2.29
C VAL A 83 -4.83 -5.26 -2.81
N VAL A 84 -3.99 -5.51 -3.80
CA VAL A 84 -3.29 -4.49 -4.57
C VAL A 84 -3.68 -4.63 -6.03
N THR A 85 -3.89 -3.51 -6.68
CA THR A 85 -4.12 -3.47 -8.12
C THR A 85 -2.80 -3.23 -8.82
N ARG A 86 -2.54 -4.06 -9.81
CA ARG A 86 -1.38 -3.93 -10.69
C ARG A 86 -1.85 -3.40 -12.04
N GLN A 87 -1.31 -2.27 -12.45
CA GLN A 87 -1.39 -1.81 -13.82
C GLN A 87 -0.32 -2.54 -14.62
N VAL A 88 -0.76 -3.30 -15.62
CA VAL A 88 0.14 -3.95 -16.58
C VAL A 88 0.13 -3.09 -17.85
N PRO A 89 1.28 -2.59 -18.34
CA PRO A 89 1.33 -1.90 -19.62
C PRO A 89 0.94 -2.87 -20.75
N GLY A 90 0.00 -2.48 -21.62
CA GLY A 90 -0.15 -3.12 -22.93
C GLY A 90 -1.42 -3.92 -23.23
N TRP A 91 -2.60 -3.32 -23.06
CA TRP A 91 -3.74 -3.69 -23.91
C TRP A 91 -4.22 -2.44 -24.66
N HIS A 92 -3.58 -2.15 -25.79
CA HIS A 92 -4.26 -1.44 -26.86
C HIS A 92 -5.05 -2.50 -27.63
N TYR A 93 -6.34 -2.26 -27.83
CA TYR A 93 -7.10 -3.01 -28.82
C TYR A 93 -6.49 -2.73 -30.19
N GLU A 94 -6.19 -3.79 -30.95
CA GLU A 94 -6.16 -3.76 -32.42
C GLU A 94 -7.38 -4.53 -32.92
#